data_AF-A0A9R0IQ94-F1
#
_entry.id   AF-A0A9R0IQ94-F1
#
_cell.length_a   1.000
_cell.length_b   1.000
_cell.length_c   1.000
_cell.angle_alpha   90.00
_cell.angle_beta   90.00
_cell.angle_gamma   90.00
#
_symmetry.space_group_name_H-M   'P 1'
#
loop_
_entity.id
_entity.type
_entity.pdbx_description
1 polymer ?
#
loop_
_entity_poly.entity_id
_entity_poly.type
_entity_poly.pdbx_seq_one_letter_code
_entity_poly.pdbx_strand_id
1 'polypeptide(L)'
;MESSSVISPDDVLESLMNDGTIDALRLKIINQLKANEELKKTTITMVEQSKVLNTSGAEKQTKRELFDSLRQELEVPVLEKASKSVWDLILDENALGKEISETVERVFCRLSGREPPLFPGSTQEEKEQDENPSSASKKRSFNDMNGGVEKVDTGSDDVPPASEDKNPVTDTKT
;
A
#
# COMPACT_ATOMS: atom_id res chain seq x y z
N MET A 1 32.29 16.40 -13.02
CA MET A 1 31.81 17.43 -12.08
C MET A 1 30.33 17.21 -11.95
N GLU A 2 29.92 16.45 -10.95
CA GLU A 2 28.51 16.22 -10.65
C GLU A 2 27.94 17.56 -10.17
N SER A 3 27.09 18.16 -10.99
CA SER A 3 26.35 19.36 -10.64
C SER A 3 25.48 19.04 -9.45
N SER A 4 25.86 19.50 -8.25
CA SER A 4 25.00 19.47 -7.06
C SER A 4 23.85 20.46 -7.29
N SER A 5 22.89 20.06 -8.11
CA SER A 5 21.62 20.75 -8.20
C SER A 5 20.95 20.62 -6.84
N VAL A 6 20.63 21.75 -6.24
CA VAL A 6 19.85 21.79 -5.00
C VAL A 6 18.50 21.14 -5.30
N ILE A 7 18.22 20.00 -4.68
CA ILE A 7 16.94 19.32 -4.82
C ILE A 7 15.87 20.16 -4.11
N SER A 8 14.83 20.52 -4.85
CA SER A 8 13.68 21.24 -4.34
C SER A 8 12.60 20.27 -3.84
N PRO A 9 11.66 20.74 -2.99
CA PRO A 9 10.49 19.95 -2.62
C PRO A 9 9.65 19.50 -3.82
N ASP A 10 9.58 20.32 -4.88
CA ASP A 10 8.82 20.00 -6.09
C ASP A 10 9.44 18.82 -6.85
N ASP A 11 10.77 18.70 -6.89
CA ASP A 11 11.47 17.56 -7.51
C ASP A 11 11.13 16.24 -6.78
N VAL A 12 11.05 16.29 -5.45
CA VAL A 12 10.66 15.14 -4.62
C VAL A 12 9.21 14.76 -4.88
N LEU A 13 8.32 15.76 -4.92
CA LEU A 13 6.90 15.55 -5.19
C LEU A 13 6.67 14.97 -6.58
N GLU A 14 7.33 15.50 -7.60
CA GLU A 14 7.26 15.00 -8.98
C GLU A 14 7.71 13.55 -9.06
N SER A 15 8.84 13.20 -8.40
CA SER A 15 9.29 11.80 -8.33
C SER A 15 8.24 10.87 -7.70
N LEU A 16 7.65 11.27 -6.57
CA LEU A 16 6.65 10.48 -5.85
C LEU A 16 5.32 10.32 -6.63
N MET A 17 4.95 11.32 -7.42
CA MET A 17 3.78 11.27 -8.30
C MET A 17 4.02 10.32 -9.48
N ASN A 18 5.22 10.35 -10.05
CA ASN A 18 5.55 9.61 -11.27
C ASN A 18 5.83 8.12 -11.03
N ASP A 19 6.26 7.73 -9.82
CA ASP A 19 6.57 6.33 -9.48
C ASP A 19 5.39 5.57 -8.81
N GLY A 20 4.24 6.24 -8.65
CA GLY A 20 3.03 5.66 -8.06
C GLY A 20 3.05 5.56 -6.52
N THR A 21 4.08 6.10 -5.87
CA THR A 21 4.18 6.09 -4.40
C THR A 21 3.03 6.83 -3.74
N ILE A 22 2.62 7.99 -4.28
CA ILE A 22 1.47 8.74 -3.75
C ILE A 22 0.18 7.93 -3.81
N ASP A 23 -0.07 7.22 -4.90
CA ASP A 23 -1.25 6.38 -5.03
C ASP A 23 -1.22 5.19 -4.07
N ALA A 24 -0.05 4.58 -3.85
CA ALA A 24 0.14 3.53 -2.87
C ALA A 24 -0.14 4.03 -1.43
N LEU A 25 0.36 5.21 -1.07
CA LEU A 25 0.10 5.85 0.22
C LEU A 25 -1.39 6.20 0.38
N ARG A 26 -2.01 6.77 -0.67
CA ARG A 26 -3.45 7.05 -0.70
C ARG A 26 -4.27 5.77 -0.48
N LEU A 27 -3.90 4.68 -1.12
CA LEU A 27 -4.57 3.38 -0.96
C LEU A 27 -4.44 2.86 0.49
N LYS A 28 -3.27 2.99 1.11
CA LYS A 28 -3.06 2.64 2.52
C LYS A 28 -3.97 3.46 3.44
N ILE A 29 -4.03 4.78 3.25
CA ILE A 29 -4.92 5.67 4.01
C ILE A 29 -6.38 5.24 3.87
N ILE A 30 -6.83 5.00 2.63
CA ILE A 30 -8.22 4.55 2.36
C ILE A 30 -8.51 3.24 3.07
N ASN A 31 -7.59 2.27 3.04
CA ASN A 31 -7.79 0.98 3.67
C ASN A 31 -7.85 1.08 5.20
N GLN A 32 -7.01 1.92 5.81
CA GLN A 32 -7.07 2.16 7.25
C GLN A 32 -8.35 2.88 7.67
N LEU A 33 -8.82 3.88 6.92
CA LEU A 33 -10.13 4.50 7.16
C LEU A 33 -11.27 3.50 7.04
N LYS A 34 -11.27 2.65 6.00
CA LYS A 34 -12.28 1.59 5.82
C LYS A 34 -12.26 0.56 6.95
N ALA A 35 -11.12 0.36 7.60
CA ALA A 35 -10.96 -0.53 8.75
C ALA A 35 -11.21 0.18 10.09
N ASN A 36 -11.42 1.50 10.11
CA ASN A 36 -11.62 2.26 11.34
C ASN A 36 -13.03 2.01 11.91
N GLU A 37 -13.09 1.14 12.93
CA GLU A 37 -14.35 0.78 13.61
C GLU A 37 -14.95 1.95 14.40
N GLU A 38 -14.15 2.87 14.91
CA GLU A 38 -14.66 4.05 15.62
C GLU A 38 -15.40 5.00 14.67
N LEU A 39 -14.85 5.22 13.47
CA LEU A 39 -15.50 6.01 12.43
C LEU A 39 -16.80 5.35 11.96
N LYS A 40 -16.81 4.03 11.78
CA LYS A 40 -18.03 3.26 11.46
C LYS A 40 -19.07 3.40 12.56
N LYS A 41 -18.69 3.17 13.82
CA LYS A 41 -19.58 3.28 14.98
C LYS A 41 -20.16 4.69 15.10
N THR A 42 -19.32 5.70 14.94
CA THR A 42 -19.76 7.11 14.96
C THR A 42 -20.77 7.37 13.84
N THR A 43 -20.52 6.88 12.62
CA THR A 43 -21.46 7.02 11.50
C THR A 43 -22.80 6.33 11.78
N ILE A 44 -22.78 5.12 12.38
CA ILE A 44 -23.99 4.42 12.81
C ILE A 44 -24.76 5.25 13.84
N THR A 45 -24.10 5.77 14.88
CA THR A 45 -24.74 6.64 15.88
C THR A 45 -25.36 7.88 15.25
N MET A 46 -24.70 8.49 14.26
CA MET A 46 -25.24 9.66 13.54
C MET A 46 -26.48 9.31 12.74
N VAL A 47 -26.52 8.13 12.11
CA VAL A 47 -27.71 7.61 11.43
C VAL A 47 -28.84 7.35 12.43
N GLU A 48 -28.56 6.70 13.56
CA GLU A 48 -29.55 6.44 14.62
C GLU A 48 -30.16 7.74 15.18
N GLN A 49 -29.35 8.80 15.27
CA GLN A 49 -29.76 10.12 15.76
C GLN A 49 -30.32 11.04 14.65
N SER A 50 -30.41 10.57 13.41
CA SER A 50 -30.86 11.36 12.26
C SER A 50 -32.27 11.93 12.48
N LYS A 51 -32.44 13.22 12.18
CA LYS A 51 -33.77 13.84 12.16
C LYS A 51 -34.63 13.24 11.07
N VAL A 52 -34.06 12.96 9.90
CA VAL A 52 -34.78 12.32 8.78
C VAL A 52 -35.41 11.00 9.23
N LEU A 53 -34.66 10.14 9.92
CA LEU A 53 -35.19 8.86 10.39
C LEU A 53 -36.14 8.99 11.60
N ASN A 54 -35.90 9.96 12.48
CA ASN A 54 -36.70 10.15 13.71
C ASN A 54 -37.91 11.07 13.53
N THR A 55 -38.17 11.58 12.33
CA THR A 55 -39.35 12.42 12.05
C THR A 55 -40.58 11.56 11.77
N SER A 56 -41.72 11.93 12.36
CA SER A 56 -43.00 11.26 12.07
C SER A 56 -43.36 11.34 10.59
N GLY A 57 -43.71 10.21 9.98
CA GLY A 57 -44.00 10.13 8.55
C GLY A 57 -42.82 9.66 7.69
N ALA A 58 -41.63 9.47 8.27
CA ALA A 58 -40.50 8.84 7.58
C ALA A 58 -40.86 7.44 7.04
N GLU A 59 -41.74 6.72 7.72
CA GLU A 59 -42.25 5.41 7.31
C GLU A 59 -43.09 5.43 6.02
N LYS A 60 -43.55 6.62 5.59
CA LYS A 60 -44.36 6.82 4.39
C LYS A 60 -43.53 7.24 3.17
N GLN A 61 -42.27 7.61 3.38
CA GLN A 61 -41.36 7.96 2.30
C GLN A 61 -40.89 6.71 1.56
N THR A 62 -40.58 6.87 0.28
CA THR A 62 -39.91 5.81 -0.47
C THR A 62 -38.48 5.64 0.03
N LYS A 63 -37.92 4.44 -0.18
CA LYS A 63 -36.51 4.16 0.14
C LYS A 63 -35.57 5.22 -0.46
N ARG A 64 -35.81 5.64 -1.71
CA ARG A 64 -34.98 6.65 -2.39
C ARG A 64 -35.04 7.99 -1.66
N GLU A 65 -36.23 8.51 -1.41
CA GLU A 65 -36.41 9.80 -0.73
C GLU A 65 -35.78 9.80 0.67
N LEU A 66 -35.90 8.68 1.39
CA LEU A 66 -35.29 8.52 2.71
C LEU A 66 -33.76 8.56 2.63
N PHE A 67 -33.15 7.81 1.71
CA PHE A 67 -31.70 7.82 1.52
C PHE A 67 -31.17 9.17 1.04
N ASP A 68 -31.88 9.83 0.12
CA ASP A 68 -31.47 11.14 -0.40
C ASP A 68 -31.54 12.20 0.71
N SER A 69 -32.62 12.21 1.50
CA SER A 69 -32.77 13.11 2.65
C SER A 69 -31.73 12.82 3.73
N LEU A 70 -31.50 11.55 4.05
CA LEU A 70 -30.51 11.12 5.04
C LEU A 70 -29.08 11.51 4.59
N ARG A 71 -28.77 11.36 3.30
CA ARG A 71 -27.50 11.81 2.74
C ARG A 71 -27.36 13.31 2.84
N GLN A 72 -28.40 14.08 2.50
CA GLN A 72 -28.39 15.53 2.62
C GLN A 72 -28.13 15.99 4.07
N GLU A 73 -28.65 15.26 5.07
CA GLU A 73 -28.40 15.54 6.48
C GLU A 73 -26.98 15.16 6.93
N LEU A 74 -26.51 13.97 6.54
CA LEU A 74 -25.34 13.34 7.16
C LEU A 74 -24.05 13.42 6.34
N GLU A 75 -24.09 13.73 5.04
CA GLU A 75 -22.89 13.74 4.18
C GLU A 75 -21.82 14.67 4.71
N VAL A 76 -22.16 15.93 4.99
CA VAL A 76 -21.20 16.91 5.51
C VAL A 76 -20.59 16.47 6.84
N PRO A 77 -21.35 16.19 7.91
CA PRO A 77 -20.75 15.89 9.21
C PRO A 77 -20.00 14.54 9.23
N VAL A 78 -20.41 13.54 8.42
CA VAL A 78 -19.66 12.29 8.27
C VAL A 78 -18.34 12.53 7.53
N LEU A 79 -18.36 13.31 6.44
CA LEU A 79 -17.16 13.67 5.69
C LEU A 79 -16.18 14.50 6.53
N GLU A 80 -16.67 15.40 7.39
CA GLU A 80 -15.82 16.15 8.32
C GLU A 80 -15.10 15.22 9.30
N LYS A 81 -15.80 14.24 9.88
CA LYS A 81 -15.19 13.23 10.77
C LYS A 81 -14.16 12.39 10.03
N ALA A 82 -14.49 11.91 8.83
CA ALA A 82 -13.56 11.15 7.99
C ALA A 82 -12.32 11.98 7.61
N SER A 83 -12.50 13.25 7.21
CA SER A 83 -11.41 14.16 6.88
C SER A 83 -10.49 14.40 8.07
N LYS A 84 -11.05 14.55 9.28
CA LYS A 84 -10.24 14.65 10.49
C LYS A 84 -9.42 13.38 10.72
N SER A 85 -10.04 12.20 10.62
CA SER A 85 -9.33 10.92 10.78
C SER A 85 -8.21 10.73 9.74
N VAL A 86 -8.37 11.25 8.52
CA VAL A 86 -7.29 11.26 7.52
C VAL A 86 -6.11 12.10 7.97
N TRP A 87 -6.36 13.33 8.44
CA TRP A 87 -5.30 14.21 8.91
C TRP A 87 -4.60 13.64 10.14
N ASP A 88 -5.36 13.11 11.10
CA ASP A 88 -4.81 12.46 12.27
C ASP A 88 -3.88 11.30 11.86
N LEU A 89 -4.22 10.56 10.81
CA LEU A 89 -3.40 9.46 10.30
C LEU A 89 -2.14 9.93 9.56
N ILE A 90 -2.25 10.98 8.74
CA ILE A 90 -1.13 11.55 7.99
C ILE A 90 -0.12 12.21 8.94
N LEU A 91 -0.60 12.81 10.03
CA LEU A 91 0.21 13.54 11.00
C LEU A 91 0.72 12.65 12.15
N ASP A 92 0.34 11.36 12.19
CA ASP A 92 0.81 10.42 13.21
C ASP A 92 2.29 10.08 13.02
N GLU A 93 3.14 10.64 13.87
CA GLU A 93 4.59 10.43 13.90
C GLU A 93 5.02 8.99 14.23
N ASN A 94 4.09 8.14 14.68
CA ASN A 94 4.40 6.80 15.17
C ASN A 94 3.89 5.68 14.25
N ALA A 95 3.02 5.99 13.29
CA ALA A 95 2.44 4.99 12.38
C ALA A 95 2.59 5.39 10.90
N LEU A 96 1.47 5.64 10.21
CA LEU A 96 1.50 5.88 8.77
C LEU A 96 2.16 7.23 8.42
N GLY A 97 1.99 8.26 9.25
CA GLY A 97 2.69 9.54 9.08
C GLY A 97 4.21 9.42 9.15
N LYS A 98 4.73 8.52 9.99
CA LYS A 98 6.15 8.13 9.99
C LYS A 98 6.57 7.51 8.66
N GLU A 99 5.79 6.57 8.15
CA GLU A 99 6.07 5.90 6.86
C GLU A 99 6.08 6.91 5.70
N ILE A 100 5.14 7.86 5.70
CA ILE A 100 5.09 8.96 4.72
C ILE A 100 6.38 9.78 4.80
N SER A 101 6.76 10.20 6.01
CA SER A 101 7.96 11.03 6.25
C SER A 101 9.24 10.31 5.81
N GLU A 102 9.40 9.03 6.18
CA GLU A 102 10.53 8.21 5.78
C GLU A 102 10.59 7.98 4.27
N THR A 103 9.44 7.87 3.61
CA THR A 103 9.36 7.70 2.17
C THR A 103 9.79 8.97 1.44
N VAL A 104 9.31 10.14 1.89
CA VAL A 104 9.73 11.45 1.36
C VAL A 104 11.24 11.65 1.56
N GLU A 105 11.75 11.39 2.76
CA GLU A 105 13.18 11.51 3.08
C GLU A 105 14.04 10.56 2.22
N ARG A 106 13.58 9.32 2.00
CA ARG A 106 14.27 8.35 1.14
C ARG A 106 14.37 8.83 -0.30
N VAL A 107 13.30 9.39 -0.85
CA VAL A 107 13.31 9.95 -2.21
C VAL A 107 14.22 11.17 -2.27
N PHE A 108 14.14 12.05 -1.28
CA PHE A 108 15.03 13.21 -1.20
C PHE A 108 16.52 12.81 -1.15
N CYS A 109 16.89 11.83 -0.31
CA CYS A 109 18.25 11.32 -0.21
C CYS A 109 18.73 10.73 -1.55
N ARG A 110 17.88 9.94 -2.22
CA ARG A 110 18.16 9.35 -3.52
C ARG A 110 18.41 10.42 -4.59
N LEU A 111 17.54 11.42 -4.69
CA LEU A 111 17.69 12.54 -5.62
C LEU A 111 18.94 13.38 -5.31
N SER A 112 19.30 13.50 -4.04
CA SER A 112 20.47 14.24 -3.58
C SER A 112 21.79 13.47 -3.72
N GLY A 113 21.78 12.23 -4.24
CA GLY A 113 22.96 11.38 -4.33
C GLY A 113 23.50 10.89 -2.97
N ARG A 114 22.67 10.93 -1.91
CA ARG A 114 23.00 10.50 -0.55
C ARG A 114 22.47 9.08 -0.23
N GLU A 115 22.23 8.27 -1.25
CA GLU A 115 21.74 6.92 -1.04
C GLU A 115 22.79 6.09 -0.26
N PRO A 116 22.40 5.46 0.88
CA PRO A 116 23.31 4.59 1.60
C PRO A 116 23.80 3.47 0.68
N PRO A 117 25.10 3.14 0.66
CA PRO A 117 25.62 2.10 -0.22
C PRO A 117 24.88 0.78 0.04
N LEU A 118 24.28 0.21 -1.02
CA LEU A 118 23.51 -1.04 -0.98
C LEU A 118 24.36 -2.27 -0.64
N PHE A 119 25.68 -2.11 -0.49
CA PHE A 119 26.60 -3.16 -0.06
C PHE A 119 27.52 -2.59 1.03
N PRO A 120 27.68 -3.26 2.19
CA PRO A 120 28.85 -3.00 3.02
C PRO A 120 30.07 -3.34 2.15
N GLY A 121 30.95 -2.37 1.95
CA GLY A 121 32.10 -2.52 1.06
C GLY A 121 32.86 -3.81 1.37
N SER A 122 32.98 -4.68 0.38
CA SER A 122 34.03 -5.69 0.37
C SER A 122 35.36 -4.93 0.25
N THR A 123 35.95 -4.57 1.39
CA THR A 123 37.34 -4.12 1.45
C THR A 123 38.18 -5.25 0.88
N GLN A 124 38.65 -5.09 -0.36
CA GLN A 124 39.79 -5.83 -0.85
C GLN A 124 40.97 -5.45 0.03
N GLU A 125 41.41 -6.37 0.89
CA GLU A 125 42.68 -6.26 1.58
C GLU A 125 43.80 -6.27 0.52
N GLU A 126 44.40 -5.10 0.30
CA GLU A 126 45.69 -4.99 -0.38
C GLU A 126 46.73 -5.78 0.43
N LYS A 127 47.37 -6.73 -0.25
CA LYS A 127 48.41 -7.59 0.30
C LYS A 127 49.70 -7.37 -0.49
N GLU A 128 50.66 -6.66 0.11
CA GLU A 128 52.10 -6.68 -0.25
C GLU A 128 52.86 -7.13 1.02
N GLN A 129 53.27 -8.41 1.08
CA GLN A 129 54.67 -8.92 1.07
C GLN A 129 55.58 -8.31 2.15
N ASP A 130 56.08 -9.08 3.13
CA ASP A 130 57.34 -9.85 3.02
C ASP A 130 57.47 -10.99 4.09
N GLU A 131 58.38 -11.94 3.83
CA GLU A 131 58.60 -13.32 4.31
C GLU A 131 59.24 -13.44 5.73
N ASN A 132 59.06 -14.52 6.53
CA ASN A 132 59.78 -15.83 6.53
C ASN A 132 59.27 -16.75 7.70
N PRO A 133 59.62 -18.06 7.88
CA PRO A 133 58.64 -19.13 8.15
C PRO A 133 58.92 -19.97 9.42
N SER A 134 57.94 -20.80 9.83
CA SER A 134 58.03 -22.00 10.71
C SER A 134 56.66 -22.13 11.42
N SER A 135 55.88 -23.21 11.40
CA SER A 135 56.16 -24.64 11.32
C SER A 135 54.88 -25.43 10.97
N ALA A 136 55.03 -26.42 10.09
CA ALA A 136 54.44 -27.76 10.07
C ALA A 136 53.03 -27.99 10.69
N SER A 137 52.01 -28.32 9.88
CA SER A 137 51.41 -29.67 9.69
C SER A 137 49.88 -29.47 9.70
N LYS A 138 48.97 -30.10 8.95
CA LYS A 138 48.91 -31.47 8.43
C LYS A 138 47.74 -31.57 7.43
N LYS A 139 47.95 -32.38 6.41
CA LYS A 139 47.05 -32.76 5.29
C LYS A 139 45.68 -33.33 5.70
N ARG A 140 44.64 -33.02 4.92
CA ARG A 140 43.82 -33.93 4.04
C ARG A 140 42.44 -33.27 3.77
N SER A 141 42.06 -32.97 2.52
CA SER A 141 41.64 -33.89 1.43
C SER A 141 40.25 -34.49 1.68
N PHE A 142 39.21 -34.05 0.97
CA PHE A 142 38.65 -34.72 -0.21
C PHE A 142 37.47 -33.89 -0.76
N ASN A 143 37.33 -33.90 -2.08
CA ASN A 143 36.28 -33.27 -2.88
C ASN A 143 35.34 -34.40 -3.32
N ASP A 144 34.02 -34.30 -3.17
CA ASP A 144 33.10 -35.13 -3.94
C ASP A 144 31.69 -34.54 -4.11
N MET A 145 31.18 -34.73 -5.32
CA MET A 145 29.94 -34.21 -5.90
C MET A 145 28.72 -35.04 -5.52
N ASN A 146 27.54 -34.41 -5.42
CA ASN A 146 26.25 -34.94 -5.92
C ASN A 146 25.18 -33.82 -5.80
N GLY A 147 24.42 -33.37 -6.79
CA GLY A 147 23.87 -34.08 -7.94
C GLY A 147 22.47 -34.63 -7.58
N GLY A 148 21.40 -33.84 -7.75
CA GLY A 148 20.04 -34.30 -7.44
C GLY A 148 18.95 -33.26 -7.66
N VAL A 149 18.68 -32.95 -8.92
CA VAL A 149 17.45 -32.29 -9.40
C VAL A 149 16.39 -33.37 -9.67
N GLU A 150 15.12 -32.96 -9.65
CA GLU A 150 13.87 -33.64 -10.04
C GLU A 150 13.12 -34.47 -8.99
N LYS A 151 11.92 -34.00 -8.65
CA LYS A 151 10.70 -34.51 -9.32
C LYS A 151 9.55 -33.50 -9.25
N VAL A 152 9.15 -33.06 -10.44
CA VAL A 152 7.84 -32.47 -10.74
C VAL A 152 6.86 -33.63 -10.85
N ASP A 153 5.72 -33.55 -10.15
CA ASP A 153 4.60 -34.46 -10.37
C ASP A 153 3.50 -33.68 -11.09
N THR A 154 3.24 -34.12 -12.32
CA THR A 154 2.17 -33.71 -13.21
C THR A 154 1.07 -34.77 -13.21
N GLY A 155 -0.18 -34.34 -13.09
CA GLY A 155 -1.41 -35.11 -13.32
C GLY A 155 -2.49 -34.65 -12.35
N SER A 156 -3.62 -34.08 -12.75
CA SER A 156 -4.63 -34.74 -13.57
C SER A 156 -5.68 -33.72 -14.05
N ASP A 157 -6.19 -33.99 -15.25
CA ASP A 157 -7.30 -33.38 -15.99
C ASP A 157 -8.60 -33.15 -15.19
N ASP A 158 -9.34 -32.07 -15.50
CA ASP A 158 -10.74 -32.15 -16.00
C ASP A 158 -11.30 -30.76 -16.40
N VAL A 159 -11.79 -30.61 -17.64
CA VAL A 159 -12.59 -29.50 -18.21
C VAL A 159 -13.42 -30.12 -19.37
N PRO A 160 -14.65 -29.67 -19.71
CA PRO A 160 -15.84 -29.22 -18.97
C PRO A 160 -17.13 -29.98 -19.44
N PRO A 161 -18.35 -29.46 -19.24
CA PRO A 161 -18.95 -28.74 -20.37
C PRO A 161 -19.78 -27.50 -20.03
N ALA A 162 -19.93 -26.67 -21.07
CA ALA A 162 -20.64 -25.41 -21.14
C ALA A 162 -22.16 -25.50 -20.95
N SER A 163 -22.77 -24.36 -20.62
CA SER A 163 -24.18 -24.07 -20.90
C SER A 163 -24.35 -22.58 -21.19
N GLU A 164 -24.49 -22.22 -22.47
CA GLU A 164 -25.34 -21.11 -22.93
C GLU A 164 -26.77 -21.36 -22.40
N ASP A 165 -27.64 -20.38 -22.12
CA ASP A 165 -28.22 -19.50 -23.13
C ASP A 165 -29.17 -18.44 -22.51
N LYS A 166 -29.26 -17.29 -23.21
CA LYS A 166 -30.40 -16.36 -23.40
C LYS A 166 -31.09 -15.59 -22.26
N ASN A 167 -30.80 -14.28 -22.28
CA ASN A 167 -31.77 -13.18 -22.13
C ASN A 167 -33.00 -13.32 -23.03
N PRO A 168 -34.15 -12.74 -22.63
CA PRO A 168 -35.02 -12.07 -23.58
C PRO A 168 -35.16 -10.57 -23.26
N VAL A 169 -34.84 -9.78 -24.28
CA VAL A 169 -35.33 -8.41 -24.49
C VAL A 169 -36.84 -8.45 -24.71
N THR A 170 -37.59 -7.55 -24.07
CA THR A 170 -38.92 -7.17 -24.54
C THR A 170 -38.92 -5.68 -24.86
N ASP A 171 -38.86 -5.39 -26.15
CA ASP A 171 -39.27 -4.12 -26.74
C ASP A 171 -40.78 -3.94 -26.54
N THR A 172 -41.18 -2.81 -25.95
CA THR A 172 -42.53 -2.24 -26.12
C THR A 172 -42.42 -1.06 -27.07
N LYS A 173 -42.96 -1.28 -28.27
CA LYS A 173 -43.09 -0.35 -29.38
C LYS A 173 -44.17 0.71 -29.10
N THR A 174 -43.84 1.96 -29.40
CA THR A 174 -44.76 3.08 -29.70
C THR A 174 -45.22 2.98 -31.15
#